data_AF-A0AB38E3A4-F1
#
_entry.id   AF-A0AB38E3A4-F1
#
_cell.length_a   1.000
_cell.length_b   1.000
_cell.length_c   1.000
_cell.angle_alpha   90.00
_cell.angle_beta   90.00
_cell.angle_gamma   90.00
#
_symmetry.space_group_name_H-M   'P 1'
#
loop_
_entity.id
_entity.type
_entity.pdbx_description
1 polymer ?
#
loop_
_entity_poly.entity_id
_entity_poly.type
_entity_poly.pdbx_seq_one_letter_code
_entity_poly.pdbx_strand_id
1 'polypeptide(L)'
;MTRCVAACVALLLWACVSTPANATSSLSFEGGGYWIDFEIGHVTRPVIASLRFNAPGDSKGVLLRGNFRVKTFDTKRRILRLIYTGEDTRVPPFTLVVLANKSTLTVNGKQINSRFSWEM
;
A
#
# COMPACT_ATOMS: atom_id res chain seq x y z
N MET A 1 -57.29 33.29 9.73
CA MET A 1 -56.65 32.00 9.43
C MET A 1 -55.17 32.27 9.30
N THR A 2 -54.44 31.96 10.36
CA THR A 2 -53.10 32.49 10.61
C THR A 2 -52.07 31.38 10.43
N ARG A 3 -50.96 31.74 9.76
CA ARG A 3 -49.61 31.12 9.77
C ARG A 3 -49.23 30.28 8.55
N CYS A 4 -48.66 30.99 7.58
CA CYS A 4 -47.42 30.56 6.93
C CYS A 4 -46.36 30.19 7.99
N VAL A 5 -45.60 29.13 7.76
CA VAL A 5 -44.17 28.87 8.12
C VAL A 5 -43.93 27.35 8.08
N ALA A 6 -43.04 26.91 7.18
CA ALA A 6 -42.21 25.67 7.21
C ALA A 6 -41.85 25.32 5.75
N ALA A 7 -41.01 26.06 5.04
CA ALA A 7 -39.56 26.16 5.23
C ALA A 7 -38.86 24.80 5.45
N CYS A 8 -38.28 24.27 4.36
CA CYS A 8 -36.95 23.67 4.33
C CYS A 8 -36.65 22.36 5.08
N VAL A 9 -37.39 21.27 4.89
CA VAL A 9 -36.89 19.94 5.35
C VAL A 9 -37.38 18.77 4.49
N ALA A 10 -36.85 18.56 3.28
CA ALA A 10 -37.02 17.26 2.59
C ALA A 10 -35.99 16.96 1.49
N LEU A 11 -34.83 17.63 1.48
CA LEU A 11 -33.85 17.51 0.39
C LEU A 11 -32.41 17.36 0.91
N LEU A 12 -32.19 16.50 1.91
CA LEU A 12 -30.85 16.20 2.44
C LEU A 12 -30.66 14.74 2.88
N LEU A 13 -31.30 13.77 2.21
CA LEU A 13 -31.03 12.34 2.43
C LEU A 13 -30.10 11.72 1.39
N TRP A 14 -29.41 12.55 0.60
CA TRP A 14 -28.48 12.10 -0.45
C TRP A 14 -27.02 12.49 -0.22
N ALA A 15 -26.62 12.59 1.05
CA ALA A 15 -25.24 12.37 1.41
C ALA A 15 -25.08 10.87 1.69
N CYS A 16 -24.91 10.07 0.63
CA CYS A 16 -24.15 8.83 0.78
C CYS A 16 -22.86 9.23 1.47
N VAL A 17 -22.75 8.92 2.76
CA VAL A 17 -21.51 9.01 3.53
C VAL A 17 -20.55 8.08 2.82
N SER A 18 -19.85 8.65 1.84
CA SER A 18 -18.66 8.06 1.27
C SER A 18 -17.69 8.09 2.43
N THR A 19 -17.66 7.01 3.20
CA THR A 19 -16.61 6.83 4.21
C THR A 19 -15.31 7.12 3.48
N PRO A 20 -14.54 8.15 3.87
CA PRO A 20 -13.22 8.30 3.33
C PRO A 20 -12.52 6.97 3.60
N ALA A 21 -12.02 6.33 2.54
CA ALA A 21 -11.06 5.26 2.69
C ALA A 21 -9.82 5.92 3.33
N ASN A 22 -9.82 6.00 4.65
CA ASN A 22 -8.66 6.41 5.42
C ASN A 22 -7.53 5.48 4.99
N ALA A 23 -6.40 6.08 4.62
CA ALA A 23 -5.19 5.32 4.29
C ALA A 23 -4.97 4.30 5.42
N THR A 24 -5.20 3.04 5.10
CA THR A 24 -5.02 1.95 6.04
C THR A 24 -3.52 1.69 6.01
N SER A 25 -2.82 2.28 6.97
CA SER A 25 -1.48 1.90 7.42
C SER A 25 -0.47 1.51 6.33
N SER A 26 0.43 2.41 5.95
CA SER A 26 1.44 2.12 4.91
C SER A 26 2.74 1.59 5.50
N LEU A 27 3.04 0.32 5.22
CA LEU A 27 4.40 -0.22 5.43
C LEU A 27 5.32 0.28 4.32
N SER A 28 6.62 0.37 4.58
CA SER A 28 7.55 0.84 3.53
C SER A 28 8.96 0.23 3.58
N PHE A 29 9.53 0.13 2.39
CA PHE A 29 10.95 -0.10 2.14
C PHE A 29 11.56 1.16 1.51
N GLU A 30 12.72 1.57 2.02
CA GLU A 30 13.56 2.59 1.41
C GLU A 30 15.00 2.10 1.33
N GLY A 31 15.63 2.11 0.16
CA GLY A 31 17.03 1.73 0.07
C GLY A 31 17.58 1.77 -1.36
N GLY A 32 18.85 2.18 -1.50
CA GLY A 32 19.52 2.22 -2.79
C GLY A 32 18.83 3.13 -3.82
N GLY A 33 18.10 4.16 -3.35
CA GLY A 33 17.27 5.04 -4.18
C GLY A 33 15.90 4.47 -4.57
N TYR A 34 15.60 3.21 -4.22
CA TYR A 34 14.27 2.63 -4.41
C TYR A 34 13.39 2.91 -3.20
N TRP A 35 12.11 3.11 -3.46
CA TRP A 35 11.08 3.24 -2.44
C TRP A 35 9.87 2.38 -2.79
N ILE A 36 9.40 1.57 -1.84
CA ILE A 36 8.23 0.71 -2.01
C ILE A 36 7.26 0.95 -0.86
N ASP A 37 6.10 1.53 -1.18
CA ASP A 37 4.98 1.66 -0.24
C ASP A 37 4.02 0.51 -0.40
N PHE A 38 3.49 0.02 0.71
CA PHE A 38 2.47 -1.00 0.75
C PHE A 38 1.16 -0.41 1.25
N GLU A 39 0.08 -0.69 0.54
CA GLU A 39 -1.27 -0.47 1.07
C GLU A 39 -1.74 -1.78 1.72
N ILE A 40 -2.06 -1.71 3.02
CA ILE A 40 -2.51 -2.88 3.77
C ILE A 40 -4.03 -2.86 3.88
N GLY A 41 -4.67 -3.90 3.38
CA GLY A 41 -6.10 -4.12 3.54
C GLY A 41 -6.40 -4.95 4.79
N HIS A 42 -7.63 -4.77 5.32
CA HIS A 42 -8.21 -5.50 6.44
C HIS A 42 -7.48 -5.39 7.80
N VAL A 43 -8.22 -5.00 8.84
CA VAL A 43 -7.67 -4.77 10.19
C VAL A 43 -7.34 -6.08 10.92
N THR A 44 -8.20 -7.10 10.82
CA THR A 44 -8.08 -8.34 11.61
C THR A 44 -7.19 -9.38 10.96
N ARG A 45 -7.08 -9.36 9.63
CA ARG A 45 -6.23 -10.24 8.83
C ARG A 45 -5.53 -9.39 7.76
N PRO A 46 -4.44 -8.72 8.12
CA PRO A 46 -3.72 -7.84 7.20
C PRO A 46 -3.35 -8.58 5.91
N VAL A 47 -3.66 -7.97 4.77
CA VAL A 47 -3.22 -8.42 3.45
C VAL A 47 -2.62 -7.24 2.70
N ILE A 48 -1.67 -7.49 1.81
CA ILE A 48 -1.15 -6.45 0.93
C ILE A 48 -2.16 -6.26 -0.20
N ALA A 49 -2.87 -5.13 -0.20
CA ALA A 49 -3.88 -4.80 -1.21
C ALA A 49 -3.23 -4.26 -2.49
N SER A 50 -2.22 -3.41 -2.33
CA SER A 50 -1.45 -2.83 -3.42
C SER A 50 -0.04 -2.49 -2.96
N LEU A 51 0.86 -2.21 -3.91
CA LEU A 51 2.14 -1.58 -3.60
C LEU A 51 2.50 -0.54 -4.66
N ARG A 52 3.18 0.52 -4.27
CA ARG A 52 3.75 1.52 -5.19
C ARG A 52 5.26 1.34 -5.25
N PHE A 53 5.77 1.02 -6.42
CA PHE A 53 7.20 0.87 -6.67
C PHE A 53 7.79 2.14 -7.27
N ASN A 54 8.86 2.68 -6.69
CA ASN A 54 9.58 3.84 -7.21
C ASN A 54 11.03 3.43 -7.46
N ALA A 55 11.47 3.60 -8.71
CA ALA A 55 12.87 3.45 -9.07
C ALA A 55 13.68 4.69 -8.65
N PRO A 56 15.02 4.60 -8.57
CA PRO A 56 15.87 5.76 -8.30
C PRO A 56 15.59 6.92 -9.25
N GLY A 57 15.25 8.07 -8.68
CA GLY A 57 14.92 9.30 -9.43
C GLY A 57 13.48 9.38 -9.94
N ASP A 58 12.64 8.37 -9.69
CA ASP A 58 11.21 8.42 -10.04
C ASP A 58 10.43 9.28 -9.03
N SER A 59 9.52 10.11 -9.55
CA SER A 59 8.65 10.99 -8.75
C SER A 59 7.19 10.54 -8.68
N LYS A 60 6.77 9.58 -9.52
CA LYS A 60 5.37 9.13 -9.60
C LYS A 60 5.20 7.71 -9.10
N GLY A 61 6.17 6.84 -9.34
CA GLY A 61 6.08 5.43 -9.01
C GLY A 61 5.03 4.70 -9.86
N VAL A 62 5.09 3.38 -9.82
CA VAL A 62 4.15 2.49 -10.50
C VAL A 62 3.33 1.75 -9.46
N LEU A 63 2.01 1.91 -9.52
CA LEU A 63 1.08 1.19 -8.65
C LEU A 63 0.83 -0.21 -9.20
N LEU A 64 1.10 -1.22 -8.38
CA LEU A 64 0.86 -2.63 -8.66
C LEU A 64 -0.31 -3.12 -7.80
N ARG A 65 -1.29 -3.78 -8.42
CA ARG A 65 -2.50 -4.32 -7.76
C ARG A 65 -2.69 -5.78 -8.17
N GLY A 66 -2.49 -6.69 -7.22
CA GLY A 66 -2.78 -8.12 -7.42
C GLY A 66 -1.84 -8.91 -8.35
N ASN A 67 -0.92 -8.24 -9.05
CA ASN A 67 0.06 -8.85 -9.97
C ASN A 67 1.42 -9.18 -9.32
N PHE A 68 1.45 -9.25 -7.99
CA PHE A 68 2.59 -9.70 -7.21
C PHE A 68 2.19 -10.89 -6.34
N ARG A 69 3.16 -11.74 -6.02
CA ARG A 69 2.95 -12.95 -5.21
C ARG A 69 3.50 -12.72 -3.80
N VAL A 70 2.60 -12.68 -2.83
CA VAL A 70 2.94 -12.70 -1.41
C VAL A 70 3.14 -14.15 -0.97
N LYS A 71 4.37 -14.53 -0.62
CA LYS A 71 4.70 -15.87 -0.10
C LYS A 71 4.49 -15.97 1.41
N THR A 72 4.75 -14.88 2.13
CA THR A 72 4.53 -14.79 3.57
C THR A 72 4.28 -13.33 3.92
N PHE A 73 3.26 -13.07 4.73
CA PHE A 73 3.02 -11.77 5.34
C PHE A 73 2.50 -11.99 6.76
N ASP A 74 3.34 -11.70 7.74
CA ASP A 74 3.05 -11.85 9.17
C ASP A 74 3.51 -10.58 9.87
N THR A 75 2.56 -9.70 10.20
CA THR A 75 2.83 -8.42 10.86
C THR A 75 3.25 -8.60 12.32
N LYS A 76 2.83 -9.68 12.98
CA LYS A 76 3.20 -9.97 14.38
C LYS A 76 4.66 -10.42 14.48
N ARG A 77 5.07 -11.33 13.59
CA ARG A 77 6.46 -11.79 13.49
C ARG A 77 7.35 -10.86 12.66
N ARG A 78 6.76 -9.85 12.01
CA ARG A 78 7.44 -8.91 11.12
C ARG A 78 8.21 -9.64 10.01
N ILE A 79 7.48 -10.46 9.26
CA ILE A 79 8.00 -11.23 8.13
C ILE A 79 7.21 -10.87 6.88
N LEU A 80 7.93 -10.47 5.83
CA LEU A 80 7.38 -10.29 4.48
C LEU A 80 8.27 -11.01 3.47
N ARG A 81 7.65 -11.79 2.59
CA ARG A 81 8.30 -12.36 1.40
C ARG A 81 7.40 -12.11 0.21
N LEU A 82 7.86 -11.26 -0.70
CA LEU A 82 7.11 -10.86 -1.89
C LEU A 82 7.95 -11.06 -3.14
N ILE A 83 7.32 -11.55 -4.20
CA ILE A 83 7.92 -11.79 -5.51
C ILE A 83 7.06 -11.07 -6.55
N TYR A 84 7.69 -10.25 -7.37
CA TYR A 84 7.08 -9.64 -8.54
C TYR A 84 7.84 -10.09 -9.79
N THR A 85 7.12 -10.64 -10.76
CA THR A 85 7.70 -11.29 -11.93
C THR A 85 7.83 -10.39 -13.16
N GLY A 86 7.45 -9.11 -13.07
CA GLY A 86 7.62 -8.16 -14.17
C GLY A 86 6.50 -8.14 -15.20
N GLU A 87 5.24 -8.36 -14.79
CA GLU A 87 4.11 -8.32 -15.74
C GLU A 87 3.86 -6.91 -16.32
N ASP A 88 4.04 -5.86 -15.52
CA ASP A 88 4.14 -4.47 -15.97
C ASP A 88 5.60 -4.14 -16.29
N THR A 89 5.86 -3.85 -17.57
CA THR A 89 7.20 -3.60 -18.12
C THR A 89 7.88 -2.34 -17.58
N ARG A 90 7.12 -1.44 -16.93
CA ARG A 90 7.66 -0.25 -16.26
C ARG A 90 8.37 -0.60 -14.96
N VAL A 91 8.15 -1.79 -14.43
CA VAL A 91 8.75 -2.26 -13.17
C VAL A 91 9.59 -3.50 -13.46
N PRO A 92 10.90 -3.49 -13.14
CA PRO A 92 11.72 -4.69 -13.27
C PRO A 92 11.22 -5.78 -12.30
N PRO A 93 11.39 -7.08 -12.64
CA PRO A 93 11.18 -8.14 -11.68
C PRO A 93 11.99 -7.91 -10.40
N PHE A 94 11.37 -8.18 -9.24
CA PHE A 94 12.04 -8.01 -7.96
C PHE A 94 11.55 -9.01 -6.92
N THR A 95 12.38 -9.22 -5.90
CA THR A 95 11.98 -9.90 -4.66
C THR A 95 12.26 -9.01 -3.47
N LEU A 96 11.31 -8.89 -2.56
CA LEU A 96 11.51 -8.23 -1.27
C LEU A 96 11.37 -9.26 -0.15
N VAL A 97 12.42 -9.37 0.66
CA VAL A 97 12.44 -10.19 1.87
C VAL A 97 12.64 -9.29 3.08
N VAL A 98 11.77 -9.40 4.07
CA VAL A 98 11.85 -8.68 5.33
C VAL A 98 11.80 -9.69 6.47
N LEU A 99 12.76 -9.55 7.39
CA LEU A 99 12.83 -10.32 8.63
C LEU A 99 13.08 -9.35 9.78
N ALA A 100 12.16 -9.31 10.74
CA ALA A 100 12.10 -8.26 11.75
C ALA A 100 12.10 -6.89 11.06
N ASN A 101 13.08 -6.02 11.32
CA ASN A 101 13.20 -4.71 10.66
C ASN A 101 14.29 -4.66 9.58
N LYS A 102 14.87 -5.81 9.19
CA LYS A 102 15.88 -5.89 8.13
C LYS A 102 15.19 -6.28 6.83
N SER A 103 15.51 -5.56 5.76
CA SER A 103 14.98 -5.82 4.43
C SER A 103 16.11 -6.05 3.42
N THR A 104 15.80 -6.88 2.45
CA THR A 104 16.63 -7.15 1.28
C THR A 104 15.74 -7.06 0.05
N LEU A 105 15.98 -6.06 -0.78
CA LEU A 105 15.41 -5.94 -2.12
C LEU A 105 16.41 -6.49 -3.13
N THR A 106 16.00 -7.49 -3.90
CA THR A 106 16.75 -7.96 -5.07
C THR A 106 16.04 -7.47 -6.33
N VAL A 107 16.72 -6.64 -7.10
CA VAL A 107 16.18 -6.01 -8.32
C VAL A 107 17.33 -5.77 -9.30
N ASN A 108 17.11 -6.00 -10.60
CA ASN A 108 18.13 -5.82 -11.64
C ASN A 108 19.48 -6.52 -11.34
N GLY A 109 19.42 -7.73 -10.77
CA GLY A 109 20.62 -8.50 -10.39
C GLY A 109 21.41 -7.94 -9.21
N LYS A 110 20.91 -6.86 -8.56
CA LYS A 110 21.54 -6.24 -7.38
C LYS A 110 20.75 -6.57 -6.13
N GLN A 111 21.48 -6.75 -5.04
CA GLN A 111 20.91 -6.87 -3.70
C GLN A 111 21.10 -5.56 -2.94
N ILE A 112 20.01 -5.06 -2.38
CA ILE A 112 19.96 -3.80 -1.63
C ILE A 112 19.43 -4.12 -0.24
N ASN A 113 20.29 -3.93 0.76
CA ASN A 113 19.92 -4.14 2.16
C ASN A 113 19.50 -2.81 2.79
N SER A 114 18.43 -2.82 3.57
CA SER A 114 17.98 -1.64 4.30
C SER A 114 17.18 -2.02 5.55
N ARG A 115 16.53 -1.02 6.16
CA ARG A 115 15.48 -1.21 7.14
C ARG A 115 14.11 -1.26 6.47
N PHE A 116 13.16 -1.86 7.16
CA PHE A 116 11.76 -1.86 6.78
C PHE A 116 10.93 -1.20 7.88
N SER A 117 10.09 -0.25 7.50
CA SER A 117 9.16 0.37 8.44
C SER A 117 7.92 -0.50 8.55
N TRP A 118 7.64 -0.95 9.79
CA TRP A 118 6.41 -1.65 10.14
C TRP A 118 5.37 -0.71 10.75
N GLU A 119 5.60 0.60 10.67
CA GLU A 119 4.67 1.59 11.19
C GLU A 119 3.36 1.49 10.40
N MET A 120 2.28 1.26 11.14
CA MET A 120 0.92 1.11 10.65
C MET A 120 0.08 2.21 11.26
#